data_AF-A0A2M7BRY8-F1
#
_entry.id   AF-A0A2M7BRY8-F1
#
_cell.length_a   1.000
_cell.length_b   1.000
_cell.length_c   1.000
_cell.angle_alpha   90.00
_cell.angle_beta   90.00
_cell.angle_gamma   90.00
#
_symmetry.space_group_name_H-M   'P 1'
#
loop_
_entity.id
_entity.type
_entity.pdbx_description
1 polymer ?
#
loop_
_entity_poly.entity_id
_entity_poly.type
_entity_poly.pdbx_seq_one_letter_code
_entity_poly.pdbx_strand_id
1 'polypeptide(L)'
;EAYKALLEVDMQERKIKETQGYTQAYIVSLLFPPLGVYYFFKYLFFANGTNEDIKAGVISLVLTVVVIVLSVWAFAGLLQQLSPAGPSQSIDLLKKTVAPENAKELIKLYR
;
A
#
# COMPACT_ATOMS: atom_id res chain seq x y z
N GLU A 1 -22.84 -46.12 9.34
CA GLU A 1 -21.46 -45.70 8.97
C GLU A 1 -21.45 -44.71 7.80
N ALA A 2 -22.14 -44.99 6.68
CA ALA A 2 -22.23 -44.07 5.53
C ALA A 2 -22.64 -42.62 5.86
N TYR A 3 -23.59 -42.42 6.79
CA TYR A 3 -24.03 -41.08 7.19
C TYR A 3 -22.92 -40.26 7.89
N LYS A 4 -22.06 -40.91 8.70
CA LYS A 4 -20.94 -40.23 9.35
C LYS A 4 -19.87 -39.82 8.35
N ALA A 5 -19.58 -40.69 7.37
CA ALA A 5 -18.64 -40.39 6.29
C ALA A 5 -19.13 -39.22 5.43
N LEU A 6 -20.42 -39.17 5.08
CA LEU A 6 -21.00 -38.05 4.35
C LEU A 6 -20.91 -36.72 5.13
N LEU A 7 -21.15 -36.77 6.45
CA LEU A 7 -21.03 -35.59 7.32
C LEU A 7 -19.59 -35.07 7.40
N GLU A 8 -18.62 -35.99 7.47
CA GLU A 8 -17.20 -35.65 7.54
C GLU A 8 -16.69 -35.03 6.23
N VAL A 9 -17.18 -35.53 5.08
CA VAL A 9 -16.90 -34.96 3.76
C VAL A 9 -17.50 -33.55 3.62
N ASP A 10 -18.77 -33.34 3.99
CA ASP A 10 -19.40 -32.00 3.93
C ASP A 10 -18.67 -30.99 4.84
N MET A 11 -18.24 -31.42 6.04
CA MET A 11 -17.43 -30.58 6.92
C MET A 11 -16.06 -30.25 6.32
N GLN A 12 -15.39 -31.20 5.67
CA GLN A 12 -14.13 -30.93 4.97
C GLN A 12 -14.30 -29.97 3.80
N GLU A 13 -15.33 -30.17 2.97
CA GLU A 13 -15.60 -29.29 1.82
C GLU A 13 -15.87 -27.84 2.25
N ARG A 14 -16.68 -27.65 3.31
CA ARG A 14 -16.92 -26.32 3.88
C ARG A 14 -15.63 -25.66 4.37
N LYS A 15 -14.79 -26.41 5.10
CA LYS A 15 -13.52 -25.91 5.61
C LYS A 15 -12.55 -25.52 4.49
N ILE A 16 -12.49 -26.29 3.41
CA ILE A 16 -11.68 -25.97 2.23
C ILE A 16 -12.18 -24.67 1.58
N LYS A 17 -13.50 -24.52 1.42
CA LYS A 17 -14.12 -23.33 0.82
C LYS A 17 -13.90 -22.07 1.66
N GLU A 18 -13.99 -22.16 2.99
CA GLU A 18 -13.65 -21.07 3.91
C GLU A 18 -12.18 -20.68 3.82
N THR A 19 -11.29 -21.68 3.80
CA THR A 19 -9.83 -21.45 3.68
C THR A 19 -9.48 -20.71 2.39
N GLN A 20 -10.08 -21.09 1.26
CA GLN A 20 -9.92 -20.37 -0.01
C GLN A 20 -10.38 -18.91 0.07
N GLY A 21 -11.49 -18.65 0.77
CA GLY A 21 -11.99 -17.29 1.02
C GLY A 21 -11.00 -16.44 1.82
N TYR A 22 -10.37 -17.00 2.85
CA TYR A 22 -9.36 -16.29 3.63
C TYR A 22 -8.11 -15.96 2.81
N THR A 23 -7.62 -16.92 2.01
CA THR A 23 -6.48 -16.68 1.11
C THR A 23 -6.77 -15.51 0.15
N GLN A 24 -7.96 -15.46 -0.43
CA GLN A 24 -8.36 -14.35 -1.29
C GLN A 24 -8.36 -13.02 -0.53
N ALA A 25 -8.89 -12.99 0.69
CA ALA A 25 -8.89 -11.79 1.52
C ALA A 25 -7.47 -11.27 1.80
N TYR A 26 -6.51 -12.16 2.07
CA TYR A 26 -5.11 -11.78 2.30
C TYR A 26 -4.46 -11.18 1.07
N ILE A 27 -4.64 -11.81 -0.11
CA ILE A 27 -4.09 -11.32 -1.38
C ILE A 27 -4.66 -9.94 -1.71
N VAL A 28 -5.97 -9.75 -1.55
CA VAL A 28 -6.61 -8.47 -1.84
C VAL A 28 -6.17 -7.40 -0.84
N SER A 29 -5.96 -7.75 0.44
CA SER A 29 -5.42 -6.84 1.46
C SER A 29 -4.01 -6.35 1.11
N LEU A 30 -3.20 -7.20 0.47
CA LEU A 30 -1.86 -6.84 -0.01
C LEU A 30 -1.89 -5.88 -1.19
N LEU A 31 -2.71 -6.19 -2.21
CA LEU A 31 -2.73 -5.44 -3.48
C LEU A 31 -3.52 -4.13 -3.36
N PHE A 32 -4.57 -4.12 -2.55
CA PHE A 32 -5.47 -2.99 -2.37
C PHE A 32 -5.71 -2.78 -0.86
N PRO A 33 -4.82 -2.07 -0.17
CA PRO A 33 -4.89 -1.85 1.27
C PRO A 33 -6.27 -1.41 1.80
N PRO A 34 -7.04 -0.52 1.13
CA PRO A 34 -8.38 -0.16 1.58
C PRO A 34 -9.34 -1.35 1.71
N LEU A 35 -9.16 -2.38 0.86
CA LEU A 35 -9.98 -3.58 0.89
C LEU A 35 -9.61 -4.53 2.02
N GLY A 36 -8.38 -4.49 2.54
CA GLY A 36 -8.03 -5.31 3.70
C GLY A 36 -8.70 -4.83 4.99
N VAL A 37 -8.95 -3.51 5.12
CA VAL A 37 -9.83 -2.98 6.16
C VAL A 37 -11.26 -3.48 5.98
N TYR A 38 -11.77 -3.51 4.74
CA TYR A 38 -13.10 -4.08 4.46
C TYR A 38 -13.19 -5.54 4.90
N TYR A 39 -12.20 -6.39 4.58
CA TYR A 39 -12.19 -7.79 5.01
C TYR A 39 -12.10 -7.94 6.53
N PHE A 40 -11.36 -7.06 7.22
CA PHE A 40 -11.38 -7.02 8.69
C PHE A 40 -12.80 -6.83 9.23
N PHE A 41 -13.53 -5.80 8.78
CA PHE A 41 -14.91 -5.59 9.22
C PHE A 41 -15.84 -6.74 8.79
N LYS A 42 -15.66 -7.27 7.59
CA LYS A 42 -16.45 -8.40 7.08
C LYS A 42 -16.33 -9.62 7.99
N TYR A 43 -15.11 -10.04 8.31
CA TYR A 43 -14.91 -11.24 9.13
C TYR A 43 -15.16 -11.01 10.62
N LEU A 44 -15.01 -9.78 11.13
CA LEU A 44 -15.27 -9.48 12.53
C LEU A 44 -16.77 -9.36 12.85
N PHE A 45 -17.58 -8.82 11.93
CA PHE A 45 -18.99 -8.51 12.18
C PHE A 45 -19.99 -9.37 11.41
N PHE A 46 -19.60 -9.91 10.24
CA PHE A 46 -20.54 -10.59 9.32
C PHE A 46 -20.23 -12.08 9.10
N ALA A 47 -19.05 -12.54 9.47
CA ALA A 47 -18.81 -13.98 9.59
C ALA A 47 -19.28 -14.43 10.99
N ASN A 48 -19.75 -15.66 11.13
CA ASN A 48 -20.53 -16.19 12.26
C ASN A 48 -19.78 -16.22 13.62
N GLY A 49 -18.77 -15.38 13.82
CA GLY A 49 -18.00 -15.25 15.05
C GLY A 49 -17.06 -16.43 15.28
N THR A 50 -16.75 -17.22 14.26
CA THR A 50 -15.80 -18.32 14.43
C THR A 50 -14.42 -17.76 14.74
N ASN A 51 -13.65 -18.47 15.57
CA ASN A 51 -12.29 -18.05 15.89
C ASN A 51 -11.39 -17.97 14.64
N GLU A 52 -11.69 -18.74 13.59
CA GLU A 52 -10.95 -18.74 12.34
C GLU A 52 -11.25 -17.49 11.51
N ASP A 53 -12.51 -17.07 11.43
CA ASP A 53 -12.92 -15.83 10.78
C ASP A 53 -12.27 -14.61 11.44
N ILE A 54 -12.35 -14.50 12.77
CA ILE A 54 -11.77 -13.38 13.52
C ILE A 54 -10.26 -13.29 13.25
N LYS A 55 -9.56 -14.43 13.25
CA LYS A 55 -8.14 -14.50 12.90
C LYS A 55 -7.90 -14.00 11.48
N ALA A 56 -8.70 -14.44 10.50
CA ALA A 56 -8.56 -14.01 9.12
C ALA A 56 -8.78 -12.50 8.95
N GLY A 57 -9.76 -11.93 9.66
CA GLY A 57 -9.97 -10.48 9.71
C GLY A 57 -8.74 -9.75 10.26
N VAL A 58 -8.22 -10.17 11.42
CA VAL A 58 -7.05 -9.54 12.05
C VAL A 58 -5.81 -9.65 11.16
N ILE A 59 -5.57 -10.81 10.54
CA ILE A 59 -4.45 -11.01 9.61
C ILE A 59 -4.58 -10.04 8.43
N SER A 60 -5.76 -9.92 7.83
CA SER A 60 -6.02 -8.98 6.73
C SER A 60 -5.69 -7.52 7.12
N LEU A 61 -6.05 -7.12 8.35
CA LEU A 61 -5.72 -5.79 8.89
C LEU A 61 -4.21 -5.60 9.09
N VAL A 62 -3.52 -6.59 9.66
CA VAL A 62 -2.07 -6.53 9.89
C VAL A 62 -1.32 -6.42 8.56
N LEU A 63 -1.68 -7.23 7.55
CA LEU A 63 -1.09 -7.12 6.21
C LEU A 63 -1.32 -5.74 5.61
N THR A 64 -2.53 -5.19 5.76
CA THR A 64 -2.86 -3.84 5.30
C THR A 64 -1.93 -2.78 5.90
N VAL A 65 -1.74 -2.82 7.23
CA VAL A 65 -0.86 -1.87 7.93
C VAL A 65 0.58 -1.99 7.46
N VAL A 66 1.10 -3.22 7.31
CA VAL A 66 2.46 -3.46 6.82
C VAL A 66 2.64 -2.88 5.41
N VAL A 67 1.68 -3.11 4.51
CA VAL A 67 1.75 -2.56 3.14
C VAL A 67 1.71 -1.04 3.15
N ILE A 68 0.88 -0.41 3.98
CA ILE A 68 0.84 1.05 4.09
C ILE A 68 2.20 1.59 4.54
N VAL A 69 2.81 0.99 5.56
CA VAL A 69 4.13 1.41 6.06
C VAL A 69 5.20 1.28 4.98
N LEU A 70 5.25 0.14 4.29
CA LEU A 70 6.18 -0.08 3.18
C LEU A 70 5.94 0.89 2.02
N SER A 71 4.67 1.17 1.69
CA SER A 71 4.30 2.12 0.63
C SER A 71 4.76 3.52 0.96
N VAL A 72 4.52 3.99 2.19
CA VAL A 72 4.97 5.31 2.65
C VAL A 72 6.50 5.40 2.64
N TRP A 73 7.19 4.35 3.09
CA TRP A 73 8.65 4.31 3.11
C TRP A 73 9.24 4.35 1.68
N ALA A 74 8.70 3.56 0.76
CA ALA A 74 9.10 3.57 -0.64
C ALA A 74 8.82 4.93 -1.30
N PHE A 75 7.66 5.53 -1.01
CA PHE A 75 7.30 6.85 -1.55
C PHE A 75 8.22 7.94 -1.01
N ALA A 76 8.59 7.90 0.28
CA ALA A 76 9.55 8.82 0.86
C ALA A 76 10.94 8.72 0.19
N GLY A 77 11.41 7.50 -0.07
CA GLY A 77 12.66 7.27 -0.81
C GLY A 77 12.61 7.80 -2.25
N LEU A 78 11.50 7.57 -2.96
CA LEU A 78 11.28 8.11 -4.30
C LEU A 78 11.23 9.64 -4.32
N LEU A 79 10.57 10.27 -3.34
CA LEU A 79 10.52 11.73 -3.23
C LEU A 79 11.90 12.35 -2.95
N GLN A 80 12.76 11.66 -2.19
CA GLN A 80 14.15 12.09 -1.98
C GLN A 80 14.97 12.02 -3.27
N GLN A 81 14.72 11.02 -4.12
CA GLN A 81 15.38 10.89 -5.43
C GLN A 81 14.83 11.86 -6.47
N LEU A 82 13.53 12.16 -6.40
CA LEU A 82 12.83 13.06 -7.33
C LEU A 82 12.92 14.54 -6.93
N SER A 83 13.57 14.90 -5.83
CA SER A 83 13.82 16.28 -5.44
C SER A 83 15.16 16.72 -6.05
N PRO A 84 15.20 17.28 -7.28
CA PRO A 84 16.43 17.72 -7.90
C PRO A 84 16.68 19.11 -7.35
N ALA A 85 17.38 19.16 -6.23
CA ALA A 85 17.72 20.37 -5.50
C ALA A 85 16.52 21.17 -4.95
N GLY A 86 16.57 21.42 -3.65
CA GLY A 86 15.77 22.49 -3.05
C GLY A 86 16.01 23.83 -3.77
N PRO A 87 15.17 24.84 -3.49
CA PRO A 87 15.16 26.14 -4.17
C PRO A 87 16.52 26.85 -4.23
N SER A 88 17.51 26.43 -3.43
CA SER A 88 18.86 26.97 -3.43
C SER A 88 19.59 26.91 -4.78
N GLN A 89 19.49 25.83 -5.57
CA GLN A 89 20.17 25.80 -6.89
C GLN A 89 19.52 26.77 -7.89
N SER A 90 18.20 26.87 -7.90
CA SER A 90 17.49 27.82 -8.77
C SER A 90 17.72 29.27 -8.35
N ILE A 91 17.80 29.54 -7.05
CA ILE A 91 18.07 30.87 -6.49
C ILE A 91 19.53 31.29 -6.79
N ASP A 92 20.51 30.40 -6.65
CA ASP A 92 21.90 30.72 -6.98
C ASP A 92 22.11 30.98 -8.47
N LEU A 93 21.44 30.23 -9.34
CA LEU A 93 21.46 30.49 -10.79
C LEU A 93 20.82 31.83 -11.12
N LEU A 94 19.64 32.14 -10.56
CA LEU A 94 18.97 33.43 -10.71
C LEU A 94 19.84 34.59 -10.24
N LYS A 95 20.46 34.44 -9.06
CA LYS A 95 21.37 35.45 -8.48
C LYS A 95 22.60 35.67 -9.37
N LYS A 96 23.11 34.61 -10.01
CA LYS A 96 24.23 34.68 -10.95
C LYS A 96 23.83 35.35 -12.27
N THR A 97 22.65 35.09 -12.82
CA THR A 97 22.17 35.76 -14.06
C THR A 97 21.73 37.20 -13.86
N VAL A 98 21.22 37.57 -12.68
CA VAL A 98 20.77 38.94 -12.36
C VAL A 98 21.93 39.84 -11.89
N ALA A 99 23.11 39.26 -11.66
CA ALA A 99 24.31 40.03 -11.32
C ALA A 99 24.63 41.05 -12.44
N PRO A 100 24.90 42.32 -12.09
CA PRO A 100 25.06 43.41 -13.06
C PRO A 100 26.28 43.24 -13.97
N GLU A 101 27.27 42.44 -13.56
CA GLU A 101 28.38 42.01 -14.43
C GLU A 101 27.92 41.13 -15.61
N ASN A 102 27.03 40.17 -15.37
CA ASN A 102 26.58 39.23 -16.41
C ASN A 102 25.52 39.83 -17.33
N ALA A 103 24.72 40.77 -16.83
CA ALA A 103 23.78 41.55 -17.65
C ALA A 103 24.51 42.35 -18.75
N LYS A 104 25.72 42.86 -18.47
CA LYS A 104 26.54 43.59 -19.46
C LYS A 104 27.10 42.67 -20.54
N GLU A 105 27.52 41.46 -20.21
CA GLU A 105 27.97 40.47 -21.19
C GLU A 105 26.84 40.01 -22.12
N LEU A 106 25.64 39.77 -21.59
CA LEU A 106 24.48 39.37 -22.40
C LEU A 106 24.06 40.46 -23.39
N ILE A 107 24.10 41.73 -22.99
CA ILE A 107 23.84 42.87 -23.89
C ILE A 107 24.91 42.98 -24.98
N LYS A 108 26.15 42.56 -24.68
CA LYS A 108 27.28 42.58 -25.62
C LYS A 108 27.25 41.44 -26.63
N LEU A 109 26.59 40.32 -26.31
CA LEU A 109 26.38 39.19 -27.20
C LEU A 109 25.18 39.37 -28.15
N TYR A 110 24.25 40.27 -27.79
CA TYR A 110 23.04 40.56 -28.59
C TYR A 110 23.21 41.77 -29.54
N ARG A 111 24.28 42.55 -29.40
CA ARG A 111 24.63 43.68 -30.26
C ARG A 111 25.80 43.31 -31.17
#